data_AF-A0A6J4FM93-F1
#
_entry.id   AF-A0A6J4FM93-F1
#
_cell.length_a   1.000
_cell.length_b   1.000
_cell.length_c   1.000
_cell.angle_alpha   90.00
_cell.angle_beta   90.00
_cell.angle_gamma   90.00
#
_symmetry.space_group_name_H-M   'P 1'
#
loop_
_entity.id
_entity.type
_entity.pdbx_description
1 polymer ?
#
loop_
_entity_poly.entity_id
_entity_poly.type
_entity_poly.pdbx_seq_one_letter_code
_entity_poly.pdbx_strand_id
1 'polypeptide(L)'
;MITVYYKSGTAQWKYELEEDEHAYIIKNLLEENPDIDELFDDSLEILRDVSAMDEDEMDEEDQIDQTVAVSFLWHYFNNLSASEDRIQGDLALIEDEDGAGVTVLPAGDVVEE
;
A
#
# COMPACT_ATOMS: atom_id res chain seq x y z
N MET A 1 -6.01 8.77 10.83
CA MET A 1 -5.84 7.40 10.34
C MET A 1 -5.72 7.43 8.83
N ILE A 2 -4.82 6.64 8.24
CA ILE A 2 -4.74 6.42 6.79
C ILE A 2 -5.39 5.08 6.46
N THR A 3 -6.04 5.00 5.29
CA THR A 3 -6.70 3.77 4.83
C THR A 3 -6.19 3.38 3.45
N VAL A 4 -5.91 2.08 3.29
CA VAL A 4 -5.61 1.48 1.99
C VAL A 4 -6.53 0.28 1.76
N TYR A 5 -7.27 0.34 0.67
CA TYR A 5 -8.06 -0.77 0.16
C TYR A 5 -7.25 -1.50 -0.89
N TYR A 6 -7.26 -2.82 -0.87
CA TYR A 6 -6.55 -3.64 -1.83
C TYR A 6 -7.47 -4.70 -2.42
N LYS A 7 -7.32 -4.94 -3.72
CA LYS A 7 -8.01 -5.98 -4.47
C LYS A 7 -7.07 -6.62 -5.49
N SER A 8 -6.88 -7.93 -5.39
CA SER A 8 -6.17 -8.75 -6.39
C SER A 8 -6.86 -10.09 -6.56
N GLY A 9 -7.35 -10.38 -7.77
CA GLY A 9 -8.13 -11.59 -8.04
C GLY A 9 -9.32 -11.75 -7.09
N THR A 10 -9.29 -12.79 -6.24
CA THR A 10 -10.30 -13.04 -5.20
C THR A 10 -9.96 -12.43 -3.84
N ALA A 11 -8.72 -11.97 -3.64
CA ALA A 11 -8.29 -11.33 -2.41
C ALA A 11 -8.79 -9.88 -2.37
N GLN A 12 -9.43 -9.51 -1.27
CA GLN A 12 -9.88 -8.15 -1.01
C GLN A 12 -9.77 -7.84 0.48
N TRP A 13 -9.07 -6.78 0.83
CA TRP A 13 -8.89 -6.36 2.23
C TRP A 13 -8.82 -4.84 2.37
N LYS A 14 -8.98 -4.39 3.61
CA LYS A 14 -8.85 -3.00 4.03
C LYS A 14 -7.82 -2.95 5.14
N TYR A 15 -6.82 -2.10 4.99
CA TYR A 15 -5.79 -1.85 5.99
C TYR A 15 -5.93 -0.43 6.54
N GLU A 16 -5.93 -0.32 7.87
CA GLU A 16 -6.06 0.93 8.60
C GLU A 16 -4.83 1.12 9.48
N LEU A 17 -4.18 2.29 9.37
CA LEU A 17 -2.98 2.62 10.12
C LEU A 17 -3.12 3.99 10.77
N GLU A 18 -2.74 4.12 12.04
CA GLU A 18 -2.77 5.42 12.72
C GLU A 18 -1.76 6.38 12.09
N GLU A 19 -2.08 7.68 12.10
CA GLU A 19 -1.22 8.70 11.48
C GLU A 19 0.15 8.81 12.15
N ASP A 20 0.20 8.65 13.48
CA ASP A 20 1.46 8.67 14.22
C ASP A 20 2.35 7.47 13.90
N GLU A 21 1.74 6.29 13.68
CA GLU A 21 2.45 5.06 13.29
C GLU A 21 2.98 5.18 11.86
N HIS A 22 2.15 5.65 10.93
CA HIS A 22 2.56 5.99 9.57
C HIS A 22 3.75 6.95 9.56
N ALA A 23 3.65 8.06 10.31
CA ALA A 23 4.70 9.07 10.37
C ALA A 23 6.00 8.50 10.93
N TYR A 24 5.93 7.61 11.92
CA TYR A 24 7.09 6.91 12.46
C TYR A 24 7.73 6.00 11.39
N ILE A 25 6.95 5.16 10.72
CA ILE A 25 7.44 4.24 9.68
C ILE A 25 8.14 5.02 8.56
N ILE A 26 7.46 6.00 7.96
CA ILE A 26 8.00 6.78 6.85
C ILE A 26 9.27 7.53 7.25
N LYS A 27 9.29 8.09 8.47
CA LYS A 27 10.49 8.77 8.96
C LYS A 27 11.70 7.83 8.98
N ASN A 28 11.55 6.62 9.55
CA ASN A 28 12.66 5.67 9.63
C ASN A 28 13.04 5.14 8.24
N LEU A 29 12.04 4.83 7.41
CA LEU A 29 12.24 4.28 6.07
C LEU A 29 12.99 5.25 5.16
N LEU A 30 12.65 6.55 5.21
CA LEU A 30 13.29 7.56 4.38
C LEU A 30 14.60 8.11 4.98
N GLU A 31 14.92 7.82 6.24
CA GLU A 31 16.15 8.31 6.90
C GLU A 31 17.41 7.78 6.20
N GLU A 32 17.34 6.57 5.64
CA GLU A 32 18.44 5.92 4.93
C GLU A 32 18.55 6.32 3.45
N ASN A 33 17.69 7.23 2.98
CA ASN A 33 17.59 7.68 1.59
C ASN A 33 17.54 6.47 0.61
N PRO A 34 16.52 5.61 0.74
CA PRO A 34 16.36 4.42 -0.09
C PRO A 34 16.11 4.80 -1.56
N ASP A 35 16.29 3.82 -2.45
CA ASP A 35 15.81 3.94 -3.82
C ASP A 35 14.27 3.84 -3.80
N ILE A 36 13.60 4.92 -4.20
CA ILE A 36 12.14 5.04 -4.11
C ILE A 36 11.45 4.17 -5.16
N ASP A 37 12.07 3.95 -6.31
CA ASP A 37 11.50 3.13 -7.37
C ASP A 37 11.59 1.64 -6.98
N GLU A 38 12.73 1.22 -6.43
CA GLU A 38 12.91 -0.14 -5.89
C GLU A 38 11.91 -0.40 -4.75
N LEU A 39 11.81 0.53 -3.79
CA LEU A 39 10.89 0.41 -2.66
C LEU A 39 9.42 0.38 -3.09
N PHE A 40 9.07 1.02 -4.20
CA PHE A 40 7.74 0.94 -4.79
C PHE A 40 7.45 -0.44 -5.37
N ASP A 41 8.35 -0.96 -6.19
CA ASP A 41 8.21 -2.29 -6.78
C ASP A 41 8.17 -3.37 -5.68
N ASP A 42 9.07 -3.30 -4.69
CA ASP A 42 9.11 -4.20 -3.54
C ASP A 42 7.81 -4.15 -2.73
N SER A 43 7.27 -2.94 -2.50
CA SER A 43 6.02 -2.80 -1.77
C SER A 43 4.84 -3.48 -2.49
N LEU A 44 4.80 -3.42 -3.82
CA LEU A 44 3.76 -4.12 -4.60
C LEU A 44 3.96 -5.64 -4.55
N GLU A 45 5.20 -6.12 -4.63
CA GLU A 45 5.53 -7.55 -4.49
C GLU A 45 5.10 -8.10 -3.13
N ILE A 46 5.41 -7.38 -2.05
CA ILE A 46 4.98 -7.75 -0.69
C ILE A 46 3.46 -7.88 -0.60
N LEU A 47 2.71 -6.91 -1.13
CA LEU A 47 1.24 -6.97 -1.08
C LEU A 47 0.66 -8.12 -1.90
N ARG A 48 1.31 -8.47 -3.03
CA ARG A 48 0.94 -9.64 -3.83
C ARG A 48 1.15 -10.93 -3.06
N ASP A 49 2.33 -11.09 -2.49
CA ASP A 49 2.70 -12.28 -1.73
C ASP A 49 1.76 -12.47 -0.54
N VAL A 50 1.54 -11.42 0.25
CA VAL A 50 0.60 -11.43 1.37
C VAL A 50 -0.83 -11.73 0.90
N SER A 51 -1.26 -11.20 -0.25
CA SER A 51 -2.60 -11.47 -0.78
C SER A 51 -2.81 -12.91 -1.27
N ALA A 52 -1.72 -13.63 -1.55
CA ALA A 52 -1.74 -15.02 -1.95
C ALA A 52 -1.64 -15.98 -0.76
N MET A 53 -1.27 -15.49 0.42
CA MET A 53 -1.21 -16.25 1.67
C MET A 53 -2.58 -16.34 2.34
N ASP A 54 -2.85 -17.47 3.00
CA ASP A 54 -3.99 -17.56 3.91
C ASP A 54 -3.69 -16.77 5.19
N GLU A 55 -4.72 -16.14 5.80
CA GLU A 55 -4.55 -15.32 7.03
C GLU A 55 -3.90 -16.10 8.19
N ASP A 56 -4.10 -17.42 8.26
CA ASP A 56 -3.53 -18.30 9.27
C ASP A 56 -2.04 -18.63 9.04
N GLU A 57 -1.51 -18.29 7.86
CA GLU A 57 -0.11 -18.51 7.48
C GLU A 57 0.78 -17.28 7.71
N MET A 58 0.17 -16.09 7.85
CA MET A 58 0.91 -14.85 8.10
C MET A 58 1.55 -14.84 9.50
N ASP A 59 2.86 -14.65 9.54
CA ASP A 59 3.59 -14.45 10.79
C ASP A 59 3.78 -12.95 11.13
N GLU A 60 4.55 -12.67 12.19
CA GLU A 60 4.80 -11.29 12.63
C GLU A 60 5.65 -10.52 11.62
N GLU A 61 6.57 -11.18 10.91
CA GLU A 61 7.43 -10.56 9.91
C GLU A 61 6.59 -10.17 8.68
N ASP A 62 5.69 -11.05 8.22
CA ASP A 62 4.77 -10.75 7.11
C ASP A 62 3.86 -9.55 7.41
N GLN A 63 3.36 -9.46 8.65
CA GLN A 63 2.52 -8.33 9.08
C GLN A 63 3.31 -7.03 9.11
N ILE A 64 4.57 -7.06 9.56
CA ILE A 64 5.44 -5.88 9.56
C ILE A 64 5.70 -5.43 8.13
N ASP A 65 6.05 -6.35 7.24
CA ASP A 65 6.33 -6.05 5.83
C ASP A 65 5.10 -5.46 5.13
N GLN A 66 3.92 -6.04 5.34
CA GLN A 66 2.66 -5.49 4.84
C GLN A 66 2.43 -4.06 5.36
N THR A 67 2.67 -3.82 6.65
CA THR A 67 2.48 -2.50 7.28
C THR A 67 3.40 -1.46 6.65
N VAL A 68 4.66 -1.81 6.44
CA VAL A 68 5.66 -0.94 5.80
C VAL A 68 5.27 -0.65 4.36
N ALA A 69 4.91 -1.68 3.58
CA ALA A 69 4.49 -1.55 2.19
C ALA A 69 3.25 -0.65 2.04
N VAL A 70 2.20 -0.89 2.85
CA VAL A 70 0.98 -0.07 2.87
C VAL A 70 1.30 1.38 3.20
N SER A 71 2.09 1.60 4.25
CA SER A 71 2.48 2.93 4.70
C SER A 71 3.26 3.69 3.62
N PHE A 72 4.21 3.02 2.97
CA PHE A 72 5.01 3.59 1.89
C PHE A 72 4.16 3.93 0.67
N LEU A 73 3.34 3.01 0.17
CA LEU A 73 2.49 3.26 -1.00
C LEU A 73 1.53 4.41 -0.74
N TRP A 74 0.93 4.46 0.45
CA TRP A 74 0.11 5.62 0.85
C TRP A 74 0.90 6.92 0.80
N HIS A 75 2.11 6.93 1.36
CA HIS A 75 2.99 8.10 1.35
C HIS A 75 3.35 8.53 -0.07
N TYR A 76 3.71 7.57 -0.92
CA TYR A 76 4.16 7.80 -2.28
C TYR A 76 3.11 8.59 -3.07
N PHE A 77 1.87 8.09 -3.13
CA PHE A 77 0.81 8.75 -3.89
C PHE A 77 0.28 10.03 -3.24
N ASN A 78 0.35 10.18 -1.92
CA ASN A 78 -0.11 11.41 -1.26
C ASN A 78 0.94 12.54 -1.28
N ASN A 79 2.24 12.19 -1.27
CA ASN A 79 3.31 13.15 -0.96
C ASN A 79 4.46 13.19 -1.99
N LEU A 80 4.83 12.05 -2.56
CA LEU A 80 6.02 11.95 -3.43
C LEU A 80 5.68 12.10 -4.92
N SER A 81 4.53 11.60 -5.35
CA SER A 81 4.10 11.66 -6.76
C SER A 81 3.99 13.10 -7.26
N ALA A 82 4.08 13.25 -8.59
CA ALA A 82 3.88 14.54 -9.23
C ALA A 82 2.51 15.11 -8.86
N SER A 83 2.37 16.44 -8.79
CA SER A 83 1.16 17.06 -8.26
C SER A 83 -0.13 16.68 -9.01
N GLU A 84 -0.01 16.29 -10.28
CA GLU A 84 -1.12 15.80 -11.10
C GLU A 84 -1.52 14.35 -10.81
N ASP A 85 -0.60 13.54 -10.27
CA ASP A 85 -0.76 12.13 -9.90
C ASP A 85 -0.95 11.92 -8.39
N ARG A 86 -1.14 13.01 -7.64
CA ARG A 86 -1.35 12.93 -6.19
C ARG A 86 -2.78 12.54 -5.87
N ILE A 87 -2.92 11.46 -5.13
CA ILE A 87 -4.18 11.05 -4.54
C ILE A 87 -4.20 11.63 -3.13
N GLN A 88 -5.14 12.52 -2.83
CA GLN A 88 -5.30 13.08 -1.48
C GLN A 88 -6.26 12.20 -0.67
N GLY A 89 -5.77 11.59 0.40
CA GLY A 89 -6.55 10.77 1.33
C GLY A 89 -6.39 9.27 1.09
N ASP A 90 -7.46 8.52 1.35
CA ASP A 90 -7.48 7.07 1.31
C ASP A 90 -7.21 6.52 -0.11
N LEU A 91 -6.47 5.41 -0.20
CA LEU A 91 -6.10 4.79 -1.48
C LEU A 91 -6.87 3.50 -1.72
N ALA A 92 -7.14 3.21 -2.99
CA ALA A 92 -7.53 1.90 -3.48
C ALA A 92 -6.50 1.39 -4.48
N LEU A 93 -5.93 0.22 -4.21
CA LEU A 93 -5.01 -0.53 -5.05
C LEU A 93 -5.79 -1.68 -5.70
N ILE A 94 -5.88 -1.69 -7.03
CA ILE A 94 -6.59 -2.71 -7.78
C ILE A 94 -5.60 -3.34 -8.76
N GLU A 95 -5.27 -4.60 -8.54
CA GLU A 95 -4.44 -5.35 -9.47
C GLU A 95 -5.25 -5.87 -10.65
N ASP A 96 -4.64 -5.84 -11.83
CA ASP A 96 -5.22 -6.46 -13.02
C ASP A 96 -5.29 -7.98 -12.86
N GLU A 97 -6.34 -8.60 -13.43
CA GLU A 97 -6.57 -10.05 -13.33
C GLU A 97 -5.43 -10.88 -13.95
N ASP A 98 -4.67 -10.30 -14.89
CA ASP A 98 -3.51 -10.92 -15.54
C ASP A 98 -2.18 -10.62 -14.80
N GLY A 99 -2.22 -9.91 -13.67
CA GLY A 99 -1.03 -9.52 -12.89
C GLY A 99 -0.10 -8.51 -13.59
N ALA A 100 -0.56 -7.93 -14.70
CA ALA A 100 0.26 -7.07 -15.57
C ALA A 100 0.43 -5.64 -15.05
N GLY A 101 -0.37 -5.22 -14.05
CA GLY A 101 -0.38 -3.86 -13.56
C GLY A 101 -1.18 -3.68 -12.28
N VAL A 102 -0.97 -2.54 -11.64
CA VAL A 102 -1.74 -2.06 -10.49
C VAL A 102 -2.34 -0.70 -10.85
N THR A 103 -3.65 -0.61 -10.73
CA THR A 103 -4.40 0.64 -10.84
C THR A 103 -4.56 1.24 -9.45
N VAL A 104 -4.16 2.49 -9.27
CA VAL A 104 -4.29 3.21 -7.99
C VAL A 104 -5.31 4.33 -8.14
N LEU A 105 -6.28 4.37 -7.24
CA LEU A 105 -7.40 5.31 -7.27
C LEU A 105 -7.64 5.91 -5.88
N PRO A 106 -8.25 7.11 -5.78
CA PRO A 106 -8.84 7.58 -4.54
C PRO A 106 -9.92 6.59 -4.06
N ALA A 107 -9.91 6.22 -2.78
CA ALA A 107 -10.86 5.22 -2.27
C ALA A 107 -12.32 5.65 -2.45
N GLY A 108 -12.60 6.96 -2.37
CA GLY A 108 -13.94 7.52 -2.59
C GLY A 108 -14.49 7.33 -4.01
N ASP A 109 -13.65 7.02 -5.00
CA ASP A 109 -14.08 6.75 -6.38
C ASP A 109 -14.39 5.27 -6.63
N VAL A 110 -14.01 4.37 -5.71
CA VAL A 110 -14.14 2.91 -5.85
C VAL A 110 -15.19 2.33 -4.90
N VAL A 111 -15.32 2.90 -3.70
CA VAL A 111 -16.31 2.47 -2.71
C VAL A 111 -17.61 3.24 -2.97
N GLU A 112 -18.50 2.71 -3.83
CA GLU A 112 -19.89 3.16 -3.87
C GLU A 112 -20.58 2.86 -2.52
N GLU A 113 -21.29 3.84 -1.94
CA GLU A 113 -22.16 3.67 -0.75
C GLU A 113 -23.23 2.59 -0.93
#